data_AF-A0A392M8D9-F1
#
_entry.id   AF-A0A392M8D9-F1
#
_cell.length_a   1.000
_cell.length_b   1.000
_cell.length_c   1.000
_cell.angle_alpha   90.00
_cell.angle_beta   90.00
_cell.angle_gamma   90.00
#
_symmetry.space_group_name_H-M   'P 1'
#
loop_
_entity.id
_entity.type
_entity.pdbx_description
1 polymer ?
#
loop_
_entity_poly.entity_id
_entity_poly.type
_entity_poly.pdbx_seq_one_letter_code
_entity_poly.pdbx_strand_id
1 'polypeptide(L)'
;MQVGLALDHAGDKNQNPFTPKAFVIRYWDRVIKNNLPKPSFILSKASPLSAADASAFAKHAAANTLSTKLPEFCSAAHLLCFPEVNPSLTKHSQDGKFSVYNDAQNFTNYGTERPGGIDSFKNYSNGFESNPVNEFRQYSRSSAGHNDSFTNYAIETNVADQNFNTYGSGAAGGSGEFKEYAEDTNVPNLRFTTYSVSTAGREQSFNSYSENGNAGDQSFGNYGKDSAGAQNRFTEYGTNSNVASSGFSSYADKGTGDEDTFVNYGVNMNNPTENFKNYARGSLGAVEKFSNYRDQANVGADSFSSYAKDSTGGTQVDFDNYGKSFNEGTDTFKGYAKGADADHKVTFKGYGVNNTFKDYDKKGISFAKYTNASSTNSVSDSGSLVKKWVQPGKFFREKMLKQGVVMPMPDIKDKLPQRSFLPRTILTKLPFASSKLNELKQVFKVSDNSSMDKMIVDSLSECERAPSMGETKRCVGSLEDMIDFATSVLGHNVT
;
A
#
# COMPACT_ATOMS: atom_id res chain seq x y z
N MET A 1 -52.15 -11.97 26.13
CA MET A 1 -51.23 -12.94 25.50
C MET A 1 -50.45 -12.18 24.45
N GLN A 2 -49.27 -11.68 24.81
CA GLN A 2 -48.30 -11.15 23.86
C GLN A 2 -46.94 -11.33 24.52
N VAL A 3 -46.19 -12.28 23.96
CA VAL A 3 -44.94 -12.81 24.49
C VAL A 3 -43.85 -11.77 24.25
N GLY A 4 -43.34 -11.17 25.32
CA GLY A 4 -42.13 -10.36 25.26
C GLY A 4 -40.92 -11.26 25.05
N LEU A 5 -40.24 -11.11 23.91
CA LEU A 5 -38.91 -11.69 23.70
C LEU A 5 -37.90 -10.88 24.51
N ALA A 6 -37.79 -11.22 25.79
CA ALA A 6 -36.58 -10.98 26.54
C ALA A 6 -35.51 -11.93 25.97
N LEU A 7 -34.53 -11.38 25.26
CA LEU A 7 -33.27 -12.08 25.02
C LEU A 7 -32.50 -12.08 26.34
N ASP A 8 -32.88 -13.02 27.21
CA ASP A 8 -32.06 -13.47 28.32
C ASP A 8 -30.66 -13.80 27.76
N HIS A 9 -29.64 -13.11 28.26
CA HIS A 9 -28.24 -13.53 28.12
C HIS A 9 -27.97 -14.75 29.00
N ALA A 10 -28.78 -15.80 28.85
CA ALA A 10 -28.62 -17.10 29.51
C ALA A 10 -27.56 -17.95 28.77
N GLY A 11 -26.41 -17.35 28.48
CA GLY A 11 -25.34 -17.96 27.70
C GLY A 11 -23.95 -17.51 28.13
N ASP A 12 -23.69 -17.40 29.44
CA ASP A 12 -22.30 -17.15 29.89
C ASP A 12 -21.92 -17.63 31.30
N LYS A 13 -22.57 -18.67 31.82
CA LYS A 13 -22.27 -19.19 33.17
C LYS A 13 -20.91 -19.91 33.32
N ASN A 14 -20.13 -20.03 32.23
CA ASN A 14 -18.82 -20.72 32.22
C ASN A 14 -17.64 -19.83 31.81
N GLN A 15 -17.82 -18.53 31.55
CA GLN A 15 -16.68 -17.65 31.26
C GLN A 15 -15.95 -17.26 32.54
N ASN A 16 -14.63 -17.48 32.57
CA ASN A 16 -13.78 -17.09 33.69
C ASN A 16 -13.89 -15.57 33.93
N PRO A 17 -14.32 -15.12 35.12
CA PRO A 17 -14.54 -13.70 35.40
C PRO A 17 -13.24 -12.89 35.41
N PHE A 18 -12.07 -13.52 35.47
CA PHE A 18 -10.78 -12.84 35.51
C PHE A 18 -10.15 -12.62 34.12
N THR A 19 -10.84 -12.98 33.03
CA THR A 19 -10.36 -12.64 31.68
C THR A 19 -10.40 -11.12 31.44
N PRO A 20 -9.49 -10.57 30.61
CA PRO A 20 -9.58 -9.19 30.12
C PRO A 20 -10.95 -8.79 29.58
N LYS A 21 -11.59 -9.65 28.78
CA LYS A 21 -12.93 -9.38 28.24
C LYS A 21 -13.99 -9.31 29.35
N ALA A 22 -13.98 -10.21 30.32
CA ALA A 22 -14.89 -10.12 31.46
C ALA A 22 -14.62 -8.87 32.31
N PHE A 23 -13.35 -8.48 32.46
CA PHE A 23 -12.97 -7.27 33.17
C PHE A 23 -13.51 -6.01 32.48
N VAL A 24 -13.37 -5.89 31.16
CA VAL A 24 -13.84 -4.69 30.44
C VAL A 24 -15.37 -4.57 30.46
N ILE A 25 -16.09 -5.70 30.44
CA ILE A 25 -17.56 -5.71 30.59
C ILE A 25 -17.96 -5.18 31.97
N ARG A 26 -17.31 -5.65 33.05
CA ARG A 26 -17.54 -5.09 34.40
C ARG A 26 -17.13 -3.63 34.50
N TYR A 27 -16.04 -3.25 33.84
CA TYR A 27 -15.58 -1.87 33.79
C TYR A 27 -16.62 -0.97 33.13
N TRP A 28 -17.19 -1.41 32.02
CA TRP A 28 -18.31 -0.76 31.32
C TRP A 28 -19.49 -0.58 32.27
N ASP A 29 -19.95 -1.63 32.95
CA ASP A 29 -21.10 -1.57 33.88
C ASP A 29 -20.86 -0.61 35.07
N ARG A 30 -19.59 -0.45 35.46
CA ARG A 30 -19.23 0.48 36.53
C ARG A 30 -19.21 1.93 36.06
N VAL A 31 -18.76 2.18 34.83
CA VAL A 31 -18.51 3.54 34.32
C VAL A 31 -19.71 4.10 33.56
N ILE A 32 -20.46 3.26 32.86
CA ILE A 32 -21.65 3.67 32.09
C ILE A 32 -22.90 3.40 32.94
N LYS A 33 -23.69 4.45 33.16
CA LYS A 33 -24.80 4.50 34.13
C LYS A 33 -26.16 4.20 33.49
N ASN A 34 -26.18 3.66 32.27
CA ASN A 34 -27.39 3.28 31.57
C ASN A 34 -27.52 1.76 31.47
N ASN A 35 -28.74 1.31 31.16
CA ASN A 35 -29.06 -0.11 31.02
C ASN A 35 -29.23 -0.53 29.55
N LEU A 36 -28.63 0.24 28.63
CA LEU A 36 -28.75 -0.04 27.20
C LEU A 36 -27.80 -1.19 26.80
N PRO A 37 -28.12 -1.93 25.72
CA PRO A 37 -27.26 -3.03 25.28
C PRO A 37 -25.85 -2.55 24.95
N LYS A 38 -24.83 -3.29 25.42
CA LYS A 38 -23.43 -3.00 25.10
C LYS A 38 -23.18 -3.25 23.60
N PRO A 39 -22.45 -2.39 22.88
CA PRO A 39 -22.19 -2.59 21.47
C PRO A 39 -21.38 -3.86 21.21
N SER A 40 -21.98 -4.82 20.49
CA SER A 40 -21.32 -6.09 20.13
C SER A 40 -20.07 -5.88 19.28
N PHE A 41 -20.09 -4.85 18.41
CA PHE A 41 -18.94 -4.48 17.58
C PHE A 41 -17.72 -4.05 18.42
N ILE A 42 -17.93 -3.34 19.54
CA ILE A 42 -16.84 -2.90 20.41
C ILE A 42 -16.34 -4.09 21.24
N LEU A 43 -17.25 -4.86 21.82
CA LEU A 43 -16.91 -6.01 22.66
C LEU A 43 -16.24 -7.15 21.87
N SER A 44 -16.47 -7.25 20.56
CA SER A 44 -15.77 -8.21 19.70
C SER A 44 -14.29 -7.86 19.49
N LYS A 45 -13.89 -6.62 19.79
CA LYS A 45 -12.49 -6.15 19.76
C LYS A 45 -11.77 -6.27 21.11
N ALA A 46 -12.45 -6.72 22.16
CA ALA A 46 -11.82 -6.95 23.46
C ALA A 46 -10.80 -8.09 23.40
N SER A 47 -9.75 -8.01 24.22
CA SER A 47 -8.70 -9.03 24.26
C SER A 47 -9.26 -10.45 24.51
N PRO A 48 -8.90 -11.45 23.67
CA PRO A 48 -9.33 -12.84 23.82
C PRO A 48 -8.48 -13.62 24.82
N LEU A 49 -7.44 -13.00 25.41
CA LEU A 49 -6.53 -13.65 26.34
C LEU A 49 -7.26 -14.33 27.50
N SER A 50 -6.75 -15.49 27.91
CA SER A 50 -7.16 -16.08 29.18
C SER A 50 -6.63 -15.24 30.36
N ALA A 51 -7.17 -15.44 31.56
CA ALA A 51 -6.67 -14.79 32.77
C ALA A 51 -5.20 -15.16 33.05
N ALA A 52 -4.82 -16.41 32.76
CA ALA A 52 -3.46 -16.91 32.93
C ALA A 52 -2.50 -16.25 31.94
N ASP A 53 -2.88 -16.21 30.65
CA ASP A 53 -2.07 -15.59 29.60
C ASP A 53 -1.91 -14.10 29.83
N ALA A 54 -2.97 -13.39 30.20
CA ALA A 54 -2.90 -11.96 30.51
C ALA A 54 -1.91 -11.68 31.65
N SER A 55 -1.89 -12.52 32.69
CA SER A 55 -0.93 -12.41 33.79
C SER A 55 0.50 -12.73 33.36
N ALA A 56 0.69 -13.81 32.59
CA ALA A 56 1.99 -14.22 32.09
C ALA A 56 2.61 -13.17 31.16
N PHE A 57 1.87 -12.71 30.15
CA PHE A 57 2.34 -11.70 29.21
C PHE A 57 2.54 -10.33 29.86
N ALA A 58 1.75 -9.96 30.88
CA ALA A 58 2.01 -8.75 31.65
C ALA A 58 3.35 -8.82 32.41
N LYS A 59 3.76 -9.99 32.90
CA LYS A 59 5.09 -10.18 33.52
C LYS A 59 6.21 -10.08 32.48
N HIS A 60 6.04 -10.71 31.32
CA HIS A 60 7.01 -10.63 30.23
C HIS A 60 7.17 -9.19 29.70
N ALA A 61 6.07 -8.46 29.55
CA ALA A 61 6.09 -7.05 29.17
C ALA A 61 6.81 -6.19 30.22
N ALA A 62 6.54 -6.38 31.51
CA ALA A 62 7.24 -5.64 32.59
C ALA A 62 8.75 -5.92 32.63
N ALA A 63 9.15 -7.14 32.27
CA ALA A 63 10.54 -7.56 32.27
C ALA A 63 11.27 -7.29 30.93
N ASN A 64 10.62 -6.66 29.95
CA ASN A 64 11.15 -6.48 28.59
C ASN A 64 11.57 -7.80 27.90
N THR A 65 10.90 -8.91 28.23
CA THR A 65 11.18 -10.25 27.67
C THR A 65 10.08 -10.75 26.74
N LEU A 66 9.10 -9.90 26.39
CA LEU A 66 7.95 -10.29 25.58
C LEU A 66 8.33 -10.78 24.18
N SER A 67 9.42 -10.26 23.60
CA SER A 67 9.97 -10.69 22.30
C SER A 67 10.34 -12.18 22.26
N THR A 68 10.66 -12.79 23.40
CA THR A 68 10.97 -14.23 23.53
C THR A 68 9.73 -15.12 23.44
N LYS A 69 8.53 -14.53 23.59
CA LYS A 69 7.22 -15.18 23.56
C LYS A 69 6.29 -14.54 22.54
N LEU A 70 6.88 -13.89 21.54
CA LEU A 70 6.12 -13.09 20.58
C LEU A 70 5.13 -13.93 19.76
N PRO A 71 5.48 -15.12 19.20
CA PRO A 71 4.51 -15.93 18.46
C PRO A 71 3.32 -16.36 19.33
N GLU A 72 3.58 -16.81 20.57
CA GLU A 72 2.53 -17.20 21.51
C GLU A 72 1.68 -16.00 21.93
N PHE A 73 2.30 -14.84 22.18
CA PHE A 73 1.62 -13.61 22.55
C PHE A 73 0.69 -13.11 21.44
N CYS A 74 1.20 -13.03 20.22
CA CYS A 74 0.44 -12.54 19.07
C CYS A 74 -0.73 -13.46 18.73
N SER A 75 -0.51 -14.77 18.79
CA SER A 75 -1.56 -15.77 18.60
C SER A 75 -2.61 -15.67 19.71
N ALA A 76 -2.22 -15.70 20.99
CA ALA A 76 -3.17 -15.70 22.10
C ALA A 76 -3.95 -14.38 22.25
N ALA A 77 -3.34 -13.24 21.89
CA ALA A 77 -3.99 -11.93 21.96
C ALA A 77 -4.73 -11.54 20.67
N HIS A 78 -4.67 -12.35 19.61
CA HIS A 78 -5.06 -11.98 18.24
C HIS A 78 -4.46 -10.60 17.89
N LEU A 79 -3.13 -10.48 17.89
CA LEU A 79 -2.44 -9.29 17.37
C LEU A 79 -1.99 -9.54 15.94
N LEU A 80 -2.00 -8.47 15.14
CA LEU A 80 -1.31 -8.47 13.85
C LEU A 80 0.19 -8.40 14.11
N CYS A 81 0.86 -9.55 14.02
CA CYS A 81 2.30 -9.67 14.10
C CYS A 81 2.82 -10.38 12.86
N PHE A 82 3.94 -9.90 12.35
CA PHE A 82 4.61 -10.50 11.21
C PHE A 82 5.77 -11.36 11.73
N PRO A 83 5.78 -12.67 11.46
CA PRO A 83 6.91 -13.51 11.84
C PRO A 83 8.17 -13.07 11.07
N GLU A 84 9.35 -13.25 11.67
CA GLU A 84 10.61 -13.16 10.93
C GLU A 84 10.59 -14.20 9.81
N VAL A 85 10.58 -13.75 8.56
CA VAL A 85 10.57 -14.66 7.42
C VAL A 85 11.98 -15.20 7.24
N ASN A 86 12.19 -16.46 7.60
CA ASN A 86 13.47 -17.12 7.37
C ASN A 86 13.65 -17.37 5.87
N PRO A 87 14.82 -17.06 5.29
CA PRO A 87 15.08 -17.33 3.88
C PRO A 87 15.00 -18.84 3.62
N SER A 88 14.18 -19.24 2.64
CA SER A 88 14.14 -20.63 2.18
C SER A 88 15.43 -20.95 1.42
N LEU A 89 16.17 -21.98 1.83
CA LEU A 89 17.36 -22.44 1.10
C LEU A 89 17.00 -23.32 -0.11
N THR A 90 15.71 -23.55 -0.33
CA THR A 90 15.19 -24.46 -1.35
C THR A 90 15.38 -23.86 -2.75
N LYS A 91 16.01 -24.63 -3.64
CA LYS A 91 16.23 -24.24 -5.04
C LYS A 91 15.30 -25.07 -5.94
N HIS A 92 14.52 -24.41 -6.79
CA HIS A 92 13.69 -25.06 -7.79
C HIS A 92 14.40 -24.99 -9.16
N SER A 93 15.26 -25.98 -9.42
CA SER A 93 16.13 -26.02 -10.60
C SER A 93 15.55 -26.75 -11.81
N GLN A 94 14.30 -27.23 -11.74
CA GLN A 94 13.60 -27.91 -12.85
C GLN A 94 12.46 -27.03 -13.38
N ASP A 95 12.19 -27.10 -14.69
CA ASP A 95 11.08 -26.36 -15.32
C ASP A 95 9.77 -26.93 -14.76
N GLY A 96 8.97 -26.07 -14.13
CA GLY A 96 7.87 -26.53 -13.29
C GLY A 96 6.72 -25.55 -13.27
N LYS A 97 5.53 -25.97 -13.73
CA LYS A 97 4.35 -25.12 -13.70
C LYS A 97 3.80 -25.02 -12.28
N PHE A 98 4.11 -23.94 -11.57
CA PHE A 98 3.55 -23.69 -10.24
C PHE A 98 2.11 -23.19 -10.36
N SER A 99 1.14 -24.03 -9.99
CA SER A 99 -0.27 -23.65 -9.97
C SER A 99 -0.62 -22.79 -8.74
N VAL A 100 -0.09 -23.16 -7.58
CA VAL A 100 -0.24 -22.45 -6.30
C VAL A 100 1.00 -22.68 -5.45
N TYR A 101 1.51 -21.61 -4.84
CA TYR A 101 2.51 -21.66 -3.79
C TYR A 101 2.06 -20.75 -2.64
N ASN A 102 1.51 -21.37 -1.61
CA ASN A 102 1.00 -20.71 -0.40
C ASN A 102 1.77 -21.17 0.85
N ASP A 103 2.94 -21.79 0.67
CA ASP A 103 3.84 -22.04 1.78
C ASP A 103 4.23 -20.67 2.36
N ALA A 104 4.16 -20.50 3.68
CA ALA A 104 4.54 -19.26 4.38
C ALA A 104 6.06 -19.00 4.33
N GLN A 105 6.70 -19.31 3.21
CA GLN A 105 8.15 -19.27 2.97
C GLN A 105 8.47 -18.48 1.71
N ASN A 106 9.64 -17.85 1.74
CA ASN A 106 10.18 -17.13 0.60
C ASN A 106 10.50 -18.08 -0.56
N PHE A 107 10.31 -17.60 -1.78
CA PHE A 107 10.64 -18.33 -2.99
C PHE A 107 12.00 -17.86 -3.53
N THR A 108 13.01 -18.73 -3.49
CA THR A 108 14.40 -18.28 -3.67
C THR A 108 14.90 -18.26 -5.10
N ASN A 109 14.46 -19.16 -5.98
CA ASN A 109 14.98 -19.26 -7.36
C ASN A 109 14.09 -20.08 -8.28
N TYR A 110 13.72 -19.54 -9.44
CA TYR A 110 13.06 -20.22 -10.56
C TYR A 110 13.69 -19.81 -11.91
N GLY A 111 13.82 -20.75 -12.86
CA GLY A 111 14.22 -20.44 -14.25
C GLY A 111 15.65 -19.90 -14.47
N THR A 112 16.55 -19.98 -13.50
CA THR A 112 17.92 -19.41 -13.63
C THR A 112 18.81 -20.23 -14.58
N GLU A 113 19.60 -19.54 -15.42
CA GLU A 113 20.62 -20.10 -16.32
C GLU A 113 20.06 -21.16 -17.29
N ARG A 114 18.84 -20.93 -17.80
CA ARG A 114 18.14 -21.84 -18.70
C ARG A 114 18.30 -21.50 -20.18
N PRO A 115 18.68 -22.46 -21.04
CA PRO A 115 18.66 -22.29 -22.50
C PRO A 115 17.32 -22.75 -23.09
N GLY A 116 16.53 -21.80 -23.62
CA GLY A 116 15.20 -22.03 -24.16
C GLY A 116 14.22 -22.56 -23.10
N GLY A 117 12.95 -22.71 -23.46
CA GLY A 117 11.95 -23.29 -22.57
C GLY A 117 10.83 -22.32 -22.20
N ILE A 118 9.88 -22.85 -21.41
CA ILE A 118 8.70 -22.12 -20.96
C ILE A 118 8.49 -22.38 -19.47
N ASP A 119 8.53 -21.32 -18.67
CA ASP A 119 8.20 -21.34 -17.25
C ASP A 119 6.91 -20.56 -16.98
N SER A 120 6.15 -21.02 -15.99
CA SER A 120 4.92 -20.34 -15.59
C SER A 120 4.70 -20.47 -14.10
N PHE A 121 4.50 -19.33 -13.44
CA PHE A 121 4.16 -19.22 -12.04
C PHE A 121 2.78 -18.59 -11.91
N LYS A 122 1.79 -19.32 -11.43
CA LYS A 122 0.40 -18.83 -11.46
C LYS A 122 0.00 -18.07 -10.20
N ASN A 123 0.19 -18.63 -9.01
CA ASN A 123 -0.30 -18.00 -7.77
C ASN A 123 0.75 -18.04 -6.67
N TYR A 124 1.13 -16.87 -6.13
CA TYR A 124 2.00 -16.71 -4.98
C TYR A 124 1.34 -15.82 -3.92
N SER A 125 1.12 -16.32 -2.71
CA SER A 125 0.60 -15.53 -1.58
C SER A 125 -0.78 -14.87 -1.79
N ASN A 126 -1.71 -15.53 -2.48
CA ASN A 126 -3.01 -14.96 -2.82
C ASN A 126 -4.09 -15.23 -1.76
N GLY A 127 -5.04 -14.30 -1.63
CA GLY A 127 -6.23 -14.41 -0.78
C GLY A 127 -6.03 -13.98 0.68
N PHE A 128 -7.14 -13.77 1.39
CA PHE A 128 -7.17 -13.22 2.76
C PHE A 128 -6.46 -14.05 3.83
N GLU A 129 -6.22 -15.34 3.59
CA GLU A 129 -5.54 -16.26 4.52
C GLU A 129 -4.03 -16.38 4.23
N SER A 130 -3.53 -15.69 3.20
CA SER A 130 -2.12 -15.77 2.82
C SER A 130 -1.21 -15.12 3.87
N ASN A 131 0.03 -15.58 3.94
CA ASN A 131 1.03 -14.94 4.78
C ASN A 131 1.23 -13.51 4.27
N PRO A 132 1.01 -12.49 5.12
CA PRO A 132 1.10 -11.12 4.65
C PRO A 132 2.55 -10.67 4.42
N VAL A 133 3.59 -11.42 4.82
CA VAL A 133 4.99 -11.14 4.42
C VAL A 133 5.59 -12.27 3.59
N ASN A 134 5.98 -12.00 2.35
CA ASN A 134 6.83 -12.92 1.58
C ASN A 134 7.79 -12.20 0.64
N GLU A 135 8.77 -12.96 0.16
CA GLU A 135 9.75 -12.53 -0.81
C GLU A 135 9.89 -13.56 -1.94
N PHE A 136 9.78 -13.07 -3.17
CA PHE A 136 10.19 -13.80 -4.36
C PHE A 136 11.53 -13.26 -4.84
N ARG A 137 12.58 -14.05 -4.70
CA ARG A 137 13.96 -13.56 -4.85
C ARG A 137 14.43 -13.51 -6.31
N GLN A 138 14.21 -14.54 -7.12
CA GLN A 138 14.66 -14.48 -8.51
C GLN A 138 13.87 -15.39 -9.44
N TYR A 139 13.58 -14.87 -10.63
CA TYR A 139 12.97 -15.59 -11.75
C TYR A 139 13.76 -15.31 -13.03
N SER A 140 14.10 -16.35 -13.80
CA SER A 140 14.66 -16.27 -15.16
C SER A 140 16.00 -15.51 -15.23
N ARG A 141 16.79 -15.56 -14.16
CA ARG A 141 18.09 -14.88 -14.12
C ARG A 141 19.07 -15.56 -15.09
N SER A 142 19.76 -14.77 -15.92
CA SER A 142 20.76 -15.26 -16.89
C SER A 142 20.26 -16.36 -17.83
N SER A 143 18.95 -16.40 -18.11
CA SER A 143 18.36 -17.33 -19.07
C SER A 143 18.59 -16.87 -20.51
N ALA A 144 18.48 -17.77 -21.48
CA ALA A 144 18.70 -17.47 -22.89
C ALA A 144 17.56 -18.02 -23.76
N GLY A 145 16.81 -17.19 -24.48
CA GLY A 145 15.70 -17.61 -25.34
C GLY A 145 14.51 -18.18 -24.57
N HIS A 146 14.41 -17.86 -23.27
CA HIS A 146 13.44 -18.46 -22.36
C HIS A 146 12.16 -17.62 -22.29
N ASN A 147 11.00 -18.28 -22.32
CA ASN A 147 9.71 -17.61 -22.14
C ASN A 147 9.21 -17.86 -20.71
N ASP A 148 8.95 -16.81 -19.96
CA ASP A 148 8.48 -16.92 -18.58
C ASP A 148 7.26 -16.05 -18.32
N SER A 149 6.37 -16.59 -17.50
CA SER A 149 5.14 -15.92 -17.10
C SER A 149 4.96 -15.99 -15.58
N PHE A 150 4.46 -14.90 -15.01
CA PHE A 150 4.02 -14.80 -13.62
C PHE A 150 2.63 -14.20 -13.61
N THR A 151 1.63 -14.95 -13.14
CA THR A 151 0.24 -14.52 -13.22
C THR A 151 -0.11 -13.66 -12.01
N ASN A 152 -0.15 -14.22 -10.80
CA ASN A 152 -0.75 -13.55 -9.64
C ASN A 152 0.18 -13.56 -8.43
N TYR A 153 0.53 -12.37 -7.92
CA TYR A 153 1.25 -12.20 -6.65
C TYR A 153 0.42 -11.34 -5.70
N ALA A 154 0.04 -11.90 -4.54
CA ALA A 154 -0.61 -11.21 -3.45
C ALA A 154 -1.93 -10.53 -3.82
N ILE A 155 -2.70 -11.12 -4.74
CA ILE A 155 -4.02 -10.61 -5.13
C ILE A 155 -5.09 -10.96 -4.10
N GLU A 156 -6.15 -10.15 -4.03
CA GLU A 156 -7.30 -10.34 -3.12
C GLU A 156 -6.87 -10.50 -1.65
N THR A 157 -5.83 -9.76 -1.24
CA THR A 157 -5.32 -9.79 0.13
C THR A 157 -5.74 -8.56 0.92
N ASN A 158 -5.57 -8.60 2.24
CA ASN A 158 -5.90 -7.46 3.07
C ASN A 158 -4.69 -6.57 3.33
N VAL A 159 -3.65 -7.16 3.90
CA VAL A 159 -2.37 -6.51 4.18
C VAL A 159 -1.31 -7.34 3.50
N ALA A 160 -0.50 -6.71 2.66
CA ALA A 160 0.56 -7.38 1.92
C ALA A 160 1.86 -6.60 2.09
N ASP A 161 2.91 -7.24 2.61
CA ASP A 161 4.30 -6.79 2.67
C ASP A 161 5.13 -7.71 1.79
N GLN A 162 5.19 -7.38 0.52
CA GLN A 162 5.65 -8.32 -0.49
C GLN A 162 6.85 -7.73 -1.21
N ASN A 163 7.85 -8.57 -1.42
CA ASN A 163 9.03 -8.20 -2.17
C ASN A 163 9.23 -9.14 -3.36
N PHE A 164 9.53 -8.56 -4.52
CA PHE A 164 10.01 -9.27 -5.69
C PHE A 164 11.35 -8.68 -6.11
N ASN A 165 12.43 -9.45 -5.98
CA ASN A 165 13.76 -8.89 -6.20
C ASN A 165 14.10 -8.82 -7.69
N THR A 166 14.23 -9.96 -8.39
CA THR A 166 14.72 -9.94 -9.77
C THR A 166 13.89 -10.80 -10.71
N TYR A 167 13.45 -10.23 -11.82
CA TYR A 167 12.82 -10.93 -12.93
C TYR A 167 13.68 -10.75 -14.18
N GLY A 168 14.03 -11.84 -14.90
CA GLY A 168 14.72 -11.78 -16.20
C GLY A 168 16.10 -11.10 -16.19
N SER A 169 16.74 -10.91 -15.04
CA SER A 169 17.98 -10.12 -14.96
C SER A 169 19.14 -10.85 -15.63
N GLY A 170 19.84 -10.18 -16.55
CA GLY A 170 20.92 -10.78 -17.35
C GLY A 170 20.46 -11.76 -18.43
N ALA A 171 19.15 -11.85 -18.69
CA ALA A 171 18.61 -12.76 -19.69
C ALA A 171 18.83 -12.27 -21.13
N ALA A 172 18.97 -13.18 -22.08
CA ALA A 172 19.19 -12.88 -23.50
C ALA A 172 18.13 -13.56 -24.37
N GLY A 173 17.30 -12.82 -25.10
CA GLY A 173 16.22 -13.37 -25.90
C GLY A 173 15.05 -13.93 -25.09
N GLY A 174 14.02 -14.37 -25.80
CA GLY A 174 12.77 -14.87 -25.21
C GLY A 174 11.86 -13.74 -24.73
N SER A 175 10.92 -14.07 -23.86
CA SER A 175 9.89 -13.15 -23.36
C SER A 175 9.61 -13.30 -21.87
N GLY A 176 9.28 -12.19 -21.20
CA GLY A 176 8.84 -12.15 -19.82
C GLY A 176 7.48 -11.49 -19.69
N GLU A 177 6.55 -12.12 -18.97
CA GLU A 177 5.23 -11.56 -18.64
C GLU A 177 4.99 -11.59 -17.13
N PHE A 178 4.58 -10.46 -16.57
CA PHE A 178 4.03 -10.37 -15.21
C PHE A 178 2.63 -9.77 -15.29
N LYS A 179 1.61 -10.51 -14.87
CA LYS A 179 0.22 -10.06 -15.03
C LYS A 179 -0.22 -9.17 -13.88
N GLU A 180 -0.26 -9.70 -12.66
CA GLU A 180 -0.94 -9.05 -11.56
C GLU A 180 -0.11 -9.12 -10.28
N TYR A 181 0.22 -7.95 -9.72
CA TYR A 181 0.81 -7.82 -8.40
C TYR A 181 -0.08 -6.94 -7.51
N ALA A 182 -0.68 -7.56 -6.50
CA ALA A 182 -1.47 -6.92 -5.45
C ALA A 182 -2.74 -6.20 -5.97
N GLU A 183 -3.41 -6.81 -6.94
CA GLU A 183 -4.75 -6.43 -7.33
C GLU A 183 -5.76 -6.71 -6.21
N ASP A 184 -6.74 -5.82 -6.05
CA ASP A 184 -7.78 -5.88 -5.01
C ASP A 184 -7.23 -6.08 -3.59
N THR A 185 -6.05 -5.51 -3.34
CA THR A 185 -5.38 -5.58 -2.05
C THR A 185 -5.64 -4.32 -1.23
N ASN A 186 -6.16 -4.46 -0.01
CA ASN A 186 -6.60 -3.29 0.76
C ASN A 186 -5.44 -2.38 1.20
N VAL A 187 -4.34 -2.94 1.72
CA VAL A 187 -3.14 -2.21 2.18
C VAL A 187 -1.85 -2.83 1.58
N PRO A 188 -1.57 -2.62 0.29
CA PRO A 188 -0.35 -3.08 -0.37
C PRO A 188 0.88 -2.29 0.05
N ASN A 189 1.87 -2.97 0.62
CA ASN A 189 3.22 -2.49 0.89
C ASN A 189 4.21 -3.30 0.05
N LEU A 190 4.58 -2.76 -1.11
CA LEU A 190 5.19 -3.57 -2.16
C LEU A 190 6.57 -3.05 -2.54
N ARG A 191 7.45 -4.00 -2.86
CA ARG A 191 8.76 -3.74 -3.45
C ARG A 191 8.96 -4.62 -4.66
N PHE A 192 9.32 -4.00 -5.79
CA PHE A 192 9.84 -4.70 -6.96
C PHE A 192 11.23 -4.13 -7.27
N THR A 193 12.29 -4.90 -7.13
CA THR A 193 13.66 -4.34 -7.20
C THR A 193 14.14 -4.17 -8.65
N THR A 194 14.08 -5.22 -9.47
CA THR A 194 14.48 -5.18 -10.88
C THR A 194 13.64 -6.10 -11.76
N TYR A 195 13.11 -5.52 -12.83
CA TYR A 195 12.51 -6.23 -13.95
C TYR A 195 13.40 -6.05 -15.18
N SER A 196 14.03 -7.14 -15.62
CA SER A 196 14.74 -7.24 -16.89
C SER A 196 15.86 -6.22 -17.08
N VAL A 197 16.79 -6.23 -16.13
CA VAL A 197 18.01 -5.42 -16.15
C VAL A 197 19.16 -6.16 -16.84
N SER A 198 19.96 -5.45 -17.62
CA SER A 198 21.11 -5.98 -18.37
C SER A 198 20.73 -7.12 -19.33
N THR A 199 19.57 -6.99 -19.99
CA THR A 199 19.09 -8.01 -20.93
C THR A 199 19.48 -7.70 -22.37
N ALA A 200 19.47 -8.71 -23.25
CA ALA A 200 19.73 -8.54 -24.68
C ALA A 200 18.60 -9.14 -25.54
N GLY A 201 17.92 -8.35 -26.37
CA GLY A 201 16.96 -8.82 -27.37
C GLY A 201 15.69 -9.47 -26.79
N ARG A 202 15.21 -9.02 -25.63
CA ARG A 202 14.14 -9.70 -24.87
C ARG A 202 12.86 -8.86 -24.82
N GLU A 203 11.72 -9.50 -25.07
CA GLU A 203 10.39 -8.88 -24.98
C GLU A 203 9.86 -8.96 -23.54
N GLN A 204 9.25 -7.88 -23.06
CA GLN A 204 8.93 -7.71 -21.63
C GLN A 204 7.58 -7.04 -21.47
N SER A 205 6.72 -7.61 -20.60
CA SER A 205 5.44 -7.00 -20.27
C SER A 205 5.10 -7.13 -18.79
N PHE A 206 4.60 -6.03 -18.23
CA PHE A 206 4.09 -5.98 -16.86
C PHE A 206 2.72 -5.31 -16.90
N ASN A 207 1.68 -6.04 -16.51
CA ASN A 207 0.32 -5.59 -16.74
C ASN A 207 -0.21 -4.72 -15.59
N SER A 208 -0.22 -5.18 -14.34
CA SER A 208 -0.78 -4.40 -13.23
C SER A 208 0.01 -4.47 -11.92
N TYR A 209 0.18 -3.32 -11.26
CA TYR A 209 0.93 -3.18 -10.01
C TYR A 209 0.18 -2.30 -9.01
N SER A 210 -0.41 -2.93 -7.99
CA SER A 210 -1.12 -2.29 -6.88
C SER A 210 -2.43 -1.59 -7.27
N GLU A 211 -3.28 -2.26 -8.03
CA GLU A 211 -4.59 -1.74 -8.44
C GLU A 211 -5.65 -1.91 -7.35
N ASN A 212 -6.64 -1.01 -7.32
CA ASN A 212 -7.81 -1.05 -6.44
C ASN A 212 -7.50 -1.08 -4.93
N GLY A 213 -6.35 -0.53 -4.52
CA GLY A 213 -5.93 -0.49 -3.11
C GLY A 213 -6.49 0.70 -2.33
N ASN A 214 -6.67 0.55 -1.02
CA ASN A 214 -7.17 1.66 -0.18
C ASN A 214 -6.05 2.49 0.46
N ALA A 215 -4.92 1.86 0.79
CA ALA A 215 -3.78 2.50 1.43
C ALA A 215 -2.45 1.80 1.08
N GLY A 216 -1.32 2.35 1.54
CA GLY A 216 -0.04 1.65 1.56
C GLY A 216 1.02 2.24 0.64
N ASP A 217 2.22 1.66 0.72
CA ASP A 217 3.41 2.18 0.06
C ASP A 217 3.98 1.21 -0.97
N GLN A 218 4.19 1.71 -2.19
CA GLN A 218 4.64 0.88 -3.28
C GLN A 218 5.91 1.45 -3.90
N SER A 219 6.82 0.55 -4.29
CA SER A 219 8.06 0.97 -4.92
C SER A 219 8.49 -0.02 -5.99
N PHE A 220 8.73 0.53 -7.17
CA PHE A 220 9.31 -0.17 -8.30
C PHE A 220 10.69 0.42 -8.58
N GLY A 221 11.71 -0.44 -8.61
CA GLY A 221 13.09 -0.06 -8.81
C GLY A 221 13.35 0.20 -10.29
N ASN A 222 13.84 -0.82 -11.00
CA ASN A 222 14.31 -0.67 -12.36
C ASN A 222 13.53 -1.58 -13.32
N TYR A 223 13.10 -1.03 -14.45
CA TYR A 223 12.51 -1.78 -15.57
C TYR A 223 13.35 -1.55 -16.82
N GLY A 224 13.87 -2.61 -17.43
CA GLY A 224 14.57 -2.53 -18.73
C GLY A 224 15.90 -1.78 -18.70
N LYS A 225 16.53 -1.63 -17.52
CA LYS A 225 17.74 -0.83 -17.36
C LYS A 225 18.98 -1.54 -17.92
N ASP A 226 19.86 -0.77 -18.56
CA ASP A 226 21.10 -1.25 -19.19
C ASP A 226 20.86 -2.39 -20.20
N SER A 227 19.68 -2.41 -20.83
CA SER A 227 19.23 -3.50 -21.69
C SER A 227 19.33 -3.14 -23.18
N ALA A 228 19.90 -4.05 -23.97
CA ALA A 228 20.09 -3.87 -25.41
C ALA A 228 19.02 -4.59 -26.21
N GLY A 229 18.35 -3.92 -27.14
CA GLY A 229 17.30 -4.49 -28.00
C GLY A 229 16.08 -5.02 -27.25
N ALA A 230 15.83 -4.53 -26.03
CA ALA A 230 14.64 -4.94 -25.27
C ALA A 230 13.41 -4.17 -25.75
N GLN A 231 12.25 -4.83 -25.75
CA GLN A 231 10.96 -4.20 -25.98
C GLN A 231 10.17 -4.23 -24.67
N ASN A 232 9.95 -3.06 -24.07
CA ASN A 232 9.35 -2.95 -22.74
C ASN A 232 7.91 -2.43 -22.82
N ARG A 233 7.02 -3.09 -22.07
CA ARG A 233 5.63 -2.62 -21.90
C ARG A 233 5.18 -2.69 -20.44
N PHE A 234 4.70 -1.57 -19.93
CA PHE A 234 4.10 -1.46 -18.60
C PHE A 234 2.71 -0.87 -18.72
N THR A 235 1.68 -1.61 -18.34
CA THR A 235 0.29 -1.17 -18.53
C THR A 235 -0.16 -0.28 -17.37
N GLU A 236 -0.20 -0.77 -16.14
CA GLU A 236 -0.90 -0.07 -15.05
C GLU A 236 -0.15 -0.14 -13.71
N TYR A 237 -0.05 1.01 -13.04
CA TYR A 237 0.44 1.15 -11.68
C TYR A 237 -0.55 2.02 -10.90
N GLY A 238 -1.21 1.43 -9.91
CA GLY A 238 -1.92 2.17 -8.88
C GLY A 238 -3.27 2.73 -9.32
N THR A 239 -3.90 2.17 -10.35
CA THR A 239 -5.20 2.63 -10.85
C THR A 239 -6.33 2.36 -9.85
N ASN A 240 -7.28 3.27 -9.78
CA ASN A 240 -8.48 3.21 -8.91
C ASN A 240 -8.16 3.08 -7.41
N SER A 241 -6.94 3.45 -6.99
CA SER A 241 -6.50 3.35 -5.60
C SER A 241 -6.80 4.62 -4.79
N ASN A 242 -7.02 4.51 -3.48
CA ASN A 242 -7.23 5.67 -2.62
C ASN A 242 -5.89 6.31 -2.19
N VAL A 243 -5.47 6.14 -0.94
CA VAL A 243 -4.33 6.85 -0.34
C VAL A 243 -3.06 6.02 -0.50
N ALA A 244 -2.41 6.09 -1.66
CA ALA A 244 -1.17 5.36 -1.91
C ALA A 244 0.02 6.32 -2.03
N SER A 245 1.18 5.88 -1.53
CA SER A 245 2.47 6.53 -1.80
C SER A 245 3.29 5.60 -2.67
N SER A 246 3.44 5.99 -3.93
CA SER A 246 4.01 5.16 -4.97
C SER A 246 5.27 5.78 -5.56
N GLY A 247 6.22 4.90 -5.88
CA GLY A 247 7.51 5.29 -6.41
C GLY A 247 7.96 4.41 -7.57
N PHE A 248 8.54 5.02 -8.60
CA PHE A 248 9.17 4.35 -9.72
C PHE A 248 10.57 4.92 -9.96
N SER A 249 11.63 4.10 -9.88
CA SER A 249 13.01 4.63 -9.92
C SER A 249 13.57 4.77 -11.33
N SER A 250 13.38 3.80 -12.21
CA SER A 250 13.85 3.94 -13.59
C SER A 250 13.15 3.01 -14.58
N TYR A 251 12.73 3.55 -15.71
CA TYR A 251 12.22 2.81 -16.86
C TYR A 251 13.12 3.06 -18.07
N ALA A 252 13.56 2.01 -18.78
CA ALA A 252 14.42 2.09 -19.96
C ALA A 252 15.73 2.90 -19.79
N ASP A 253 16.25 2.98 -18.57
CA ASP A 253 17.47 3.74 -18.27
C ASP A 253 18.68 3.08 -18.94
N LYS A 254 19.37 3.82 -19.82
CA LYS A 254 20.50 3.36 -20.62
C LYS A 254 20.20 2.16 -21.52
N GLY A 255 18.92 2.01 -21.90
CA GLY A 255 18.49 0.98 -22.83
C GLY A 255 18.75 1.35 -24.29
N THR A 256 18.79 0.35 -25.16
CA THR A 256 18.85 0.51 -26.62
C THR A 256 17.72 -0.28 -27.26
N GLY A 257 16.47 0.15 -27.12
CA GLY A 257 15.28 -0.56 -27.64
C GLY A 257 14.68 0.11 -28.88
N ASP A 258 13.77 -0.59 -29.56
CA ASP A 258 13.02 -0.03 -30.69
C ASP A 258 11.80 0.77 -30.21
N GLU A 259 10.97 0.19 -29.32
CA GLU A 259 9.78 0.84 -28.77
C GLU A 259 9.52 0.42 -27.30
N ASP A 260 9.41 1.40 -26.43
CA ASP A 260 9.20 1.27 -24.99
C ASP A 260 7.95 2.03 -24.57
N THR A 261 7.05 1.38 -23.82
CA THR A 261 5.70 1.90 -23.55
C THR A 261 5.29 1.79 -22.08
N PHE A 262 4.83 2.91 -21.51
CA PHE A 262 4.24 2.99 -20.18
C PHE A 262 2.85 3.63 -20.28
N VAL A 263 1.80 2.91 -19.91
CA VAL A 263 0.43 3.35 -20.18
C VAL A 263 -0.12 4.18 -19.03
N ASN A 264 -0.25 3.65 -17.81
CA ASN A 264 -0.95 4.30 -16.71
C ASN A 264 -0.11 4.32 -15.42
N TYR A 265 0.15 5.50 -14.88
CA TYR A 265 0.76 5.71 -13.56
C TYR A 265 -0.15 6.60 -12.71
N GLY A 266 -0.82 5.99 -11.75
CA GLY A 266 -1.67 6.64 -10.77
C GLY A 266 -2.96 7.25 -11.33
N VAL A 267 -3.71 6.47 -12.11
CA VAL A 267 -4.96 6.92 -12.76
C VAL A 267 -6.17 6.70 -11.82
N ASN A 268 -7.14 7.62 -11.81
CA ASN A 268 -8.37 7.52 -10.99
C ASN A 268 -8.13 7.38 -9.48
N MET A 269 -7.04 7.94 -8.96
CA MET A 269 -6.68 7.79 -7.55
C MET A 269 -7.21 8.90 -6.63
N ASN A 270 -7.33 8.62 -5.32
CA ASN A 270 -7.83 9.58 -4.33
C ASN A 270 -6.82 9.92 -3.22
N ASN A 271 -6.19 11.08 -3.35
CA ASN A 271 -5.14 11.60 -2.48
C ASN A 271 -3.78 10.86 -2.54
N PRO A 272 -3.16 10.76 -3.73
CA PRO A 272 -1.97 9.95 -3.95
C PRO A 272 -0.68 10.79 -3.83
N THR A 273 0.44 10.12 -3.59
CA THR A 273 1.78 10.71 -3.58
C THR A 273 2.66 9.91 -4.55
N GLU A 274 2.73 10.37 -5.78
CA GLU A 274 3.32 9.66 -6.92
C GLU A 274 4.69 10.21 -7.29
N ASN A 275 5.71 9.35 -7.32
CA ASN A 275 7.09 9.77 -7.57
C ASN A 275 7.76 8.93 -8.66
N PHE A 276 7.85 9.49 -9.87
CA PHE A 276 8.55 8.86 -10.99
C PHE A 276 9.90 9.55 -11.21
N LYS A 277 11.00 8.80 -11.13
CA LYS A 277 12.36 9.40 -11.15
C LYS A 277 12.95 9.51 -12.55
N ASN A 278 13.05 8.40 -13.29
CA ASN A 278 13.73 8.42 -14.58
C ASN A 278 12.98 7.57 -15.61
N TYR A 279 12.76 8.14 -16.78
CA TYR A 279 12.27 7.44 -17.95
C TYR A 279 13.25 7.68 -19.09
N ALA A 280 13.73 6.63 -19.75
CA ALA A 280 14.60 6.70 -20.93
C ALA A 280 15.88 7.55 -20.71
N ARG A 281 16.41 7.61 -19.49
CA ARG A 281 17.61 8.40 -19.23
C ARG A 281 18.82 7.71 -19.89
N GLY A 282 19.56 8.42 -20.71
CA GLY A 282 20.73 7.88 -21.42
C GLY A 282 20.39 6.80 -22.44
N SER A 283 19.14 6.70 -22.89
CA SER A 283 18.75 5.74 -23.93
C SER A 283 19.31 6.14 -25.30
N LEU A 284 19.42 5.16 -26.20
CA LEU A 284 19.96 5.33 -27.56
C LEU A 284 18.92 4.91 -28.61
N GLY A 285 18.46 5.86 -29.43
CA GLY A 285 17.68 5.60 -30.65
C GLY A 285 16.26 5.05 -30.45
N ALA A 286 15.75 5.01 -29.23
CA ALA A 286 14.46 4.40 -28.90
C ALA A 286 13.26 5.29 -29.20
N VAL A 287 12.11 4.67 -29.48
CA VAL A 287 10.79 5.29 -29.43
C VAL A 287 10.18 5.04 -28.05
N GLU A 288 9.87 6.12 -27.36
CA GLU A 288 9.55 6.10 -25.93
C GLU A 288 8.15 6.71 -25.74
N LYS A 289 7.22 5.98 -25.13
CA LYS A 289 5.84 6.47 -24.98
C LYS A 289 5.33 6.35 -23.55
N PHE A 290 4.96 7.48 -22.98
CA PHE A 290 4.28 7.56 -21.69
C PHE A 290 2.86 8.10 -21.88
N SER A 291 1.84 7.29 -21.62
CA SER A 291 0.47 7.68 -21.96
C SER A 291 -0.17 8.55 -20.88
N ASN A 292 -0.26 8.07 -19.64
CA ASN A 292 -1.01 8.73 -18.58
C ASN A 292 -0.25 8.76 -17.27
N TYR A 293 0.08 9.95 -16.82
CA TYR A 293 0.56 10.21 -15.46
C TYR A 293 -0.51 11.01 -14.73
N ARG A 294 -1.08 10.44 -13.66
CA ARG A 294 -2.08 11.09 -12.80
C ARG A 294 -3.34 11.55 -13.53
N ASP A 295 -3.77 10.82 -14.54
CA ASP A 295 -5.04 11.14 -15.19
C ASP A 295 -6.21 10.89 -14.24
N GLN A 296 -7.16 11.83 -14.17
CA GLN A 296 -8.38 11.68 -13.37
C GLN A 296 -8.14 11.43 -11.87
N ALA A 297 -6.95 11.75 -11.35
CA ALA A 297 -6.66 11.66 -9.92
C ALA A 297 -7.22 12.88 -9.15
N ASN A 298 -7.37 12.74 -7.84
CA ASN A 298 -7.70 13.84 -6.92
C ASN A 298 -6.43 14.64 -6.50
N VAL A 299 -6.54 15.55 -5.51
CA VAL A 299 -5.40 16.30 -4.95
C VAL A 299 -4.30 15.36 -4.49
N GLY A 300 -3.06 15.59 -4.90
CA GLY A 300 -1.89 14.81 -4.46
C GLY A 300 -0.61 15.64 -4.51
N ALA A 301 0.49 15.04 -4.03
CA ALA A 301 1.82 15.64 -4.05
C ALA A 301 2.75 14.79 -4.91
N ASP A 302 2.97 15.23 -6.15
CA ASP A 302 3.44 14.33 -7.19
C ASP A 302 4.67 14.90 -7.91
N SER A 303 5.60 14.02 -8.26
CA SER A 303 6.80 14.43 -8.96
C SER A 303 7.22 13.48 -10.08
N PHE A 304 7.50 14.07 -11.23
CA PHE A 304 8.16 13.42 -12.36
C PHE A 304 9.53 14.07 -12.54
N SER A 305 10.62 13.33 -12.30
CA SER A 305 11.95 13.95 -12.20
C SER A 305 12.68 14.04 -13.54
N SER A 306 12.61 13.04 -14.41
CA SER A 306 13.29 13.12 -15.71
C SER A 306 12.69 12.22 -16.78
N TYR A 307 12.56 12.77 -17.98
CA TYR A 307 12.09 12.09 -19.18
C TYR A 307 13.11 12.28 -20.31
N ALA A 308 13.67 11.20 -20.85
CA ALA A 308 14.66 11.23 -21.93
C ALA A 308 15.91 12.09 -21.63
N LYS A 309 16.33 12.15 -20.36
CA LYS A 309 17.50 12.94 -19.98
C LYS A 309 18.77 12.30 -20.54
N ASP A 310 19.68 13.09 -21.11
CA ASP A 310 20.96 12.62 -21.67
C ASP A 310 20.80 11.54 -22.77
N SER A 311 19.64 11.46 -23.44
CA SER A 311 19.37 10.48 -24.51
C SER A 311 20.07 10.86 -25.82
N THR A 312 20.35 9.87 -26.68
CA THR A 312 21.10 10.08 -27.93
C THR A 312 20.52 9.26 -29.08
N GLY A 313 20.93 9.55 -30.32
CA GLY A 313 20.54 8.80 -31.51
C GLY A 313 19.14 9.14 -32.03
N GLY A 314 18.64 10.36 -31.78
CA GLY A 314 17.35 10.80 -32.30
C GLY A 314 16.12 10.19 -31.60
N THR A 315 16.24 9.91 -30.29
CA THR A 315 15.16 9.36 -29.46
C THR A 315 13.86 10.16 -29.65
N GLN A 316 12.78 9.48 -30.03
CA GLN A 316 11.44 10.06 -30.10
C GLN A 316 10.72 9.74 -28.81
N VAL A 317 10.20 10.78 -28.14
CA VAL A 317 9.50 10.62 -26.88
C VAL A 317 8.11 11.28 -26.93
N ASP A 318 7.08 10.50 -26.66
CA ASP A 318 5.68 10.92 -26.70
C ASP A 318 5.04 10.79 -25.32
N PHE A 319 4.58 11.93 -24.78
CA PHE A 319 3.90 12.01 -23.49
C PHE A 319 2.45 12.47 -23.71
N ASP A 320 1.48 11.57 -23.54
CA ASP A 320 0.10 11.87 -23.91
C ASP A 320 -0.61 12.74 -22.86
N ASN A 321 -0.43 12.44 -21.57
CA ASN A 321 -1.18 13.10 -20.52
C ASN A 321 -0.44 13.23 -19.19
N TYR A 322 -0.23 14.46 -18.74
CA TYR A 322 0.41 14.77 -17.47
C TYR A 322 -0.51 15.57 -16.53
N GLY A 323 -0.92 14.98 -15.41
CA GLY A 323 -1.56 15.71 -14.31
C GLY A 323 -2.92 16.32 -14.65
N LYS A 324 -3.71 15.72 -15.55
CA LYS A 324 -5.11 16.10 -15.78
C LYS A 324 -6.02 15.55 -14.67
N SER A 325 -5.75 16.01 -13.46
CA SER A 325 -6.47 15.65 -12.23
C SER A 325 -7.82 16.38 -12.14
N PHE A 326 -8.79 15.81 -11.42
CA PHE A 326 -10.09 16.45 -11.15
C PHE A 326 -9.96 17.68 -10.24
N ASN A 327 -9.02 17.64 -9.30
CA ASN A 327 -8.68 18.74 -8.41
C ASN A 327 -7.17 19.02 -8.51
N GLU A 328 -6.80 20.29 -8.46
CA GLU A 328 -5.40 20.71 -8.59
C GLU A 328 -4.57 20.24 -7.38
N GLY A 329 -3.54 19.43 -7.64
CA GLY A 329 -2.51 19.02 -6.68
C GLY A 329 -1.24 19.88 -6.80
N THR A 330 -0.17 19.48 -6.09
CA THR A 330 1.17 20.05 -6.29
C THR A 330 1.99 19.14 -7.18
N ASP A 331 1.77 19.25 -8.49
CA ASP A 331 2.45 18.46 -9.51
C ASP A 331 3.77 19.13 -9.93
N THR A 332 4.88 18.39 -9.89
CA THR A 332 6.19 18.91 -10.33
C THR A 332 6.81 18.04 -11.41
N PHE A 333 6.99 18.60 -12.60
CA PHE A 333 7.77 17.99 -13.68
C PHE A 333 9.15 18.65 -13.76
N LYS A 334 10.19 18.01 -13.23
CA LYS A 334 11.51 18.67 -13.09
C LYS A 334 12.18 18.93 -14.44
N GLY A 335 12.17 17.97 -15.36
CA GLY A 335 12.73 18.21 -16.68
C GLY A 335 12.62 17.07 -17.68
N TYR A 336 12.72 17.43 -18.96
CA TYR A 336 12.66 16.50 -20.08
C TYR A 336 13.73 16.85 -21.12
N ALA A 337 14.25 15.84 -21.82
CA ALA A 337 15.26 15.95 -22.88
C ALA A 337 16.51 16.77 -22.51
N LYS A 338 16.76 16.99 -21.21
CA LYS A 338 17.91 17.77 -20.75
C LYS A 338 19.19 17.01 -21.12
N GLY A 339 20.04 17.64 -21.93
CA GLY A 339 21.28 17.03 -22.38
C GLY A 339 21.10 16.01 -23.51
N ALA A 340 19.90 15.89 -24.09
CA ALA A 340 19.68 15.06 -25.26
C ALA A 340 20.38 15.67 -26.50
N ASP A 341 20.72 14.83 -27.49
CA ASP A 341 21.31 15.30 -28.75
C ASP A 341 20.31 16.09 -29.61
N ALA A 342 20.79 16.82 -30.62
CA ALA A 342 19.96 17.81 -31.33
C ALA A 342 18.79 17.23 -32.15
N ASP A 343 18.77 15.92 -32.37
CA ASP A 343 17.81 15.23 -33.25
C ASP A 343 16.64 14.60 -32.49
N HIS A 344 16.55 14.81 -31.16
CA HIS A 344 15.43 14.31 -30.37
C HIS A 344 14.10 14.99 -30.74
N LYS A 345 13.00 14.24 -30.61
CA LYS A 345 11.65 14.76 -30.80
C LYS A 345 10.80 14.48 -29.57
N VAL A 346 10.33 15.55 -28.92
CA VAL A 346 9.47 15.46 -27.73
C VAL A 346 8.09 15.99 -28.05
N THR A 347 7.06 15.18 -27.85
CA THR A 347 5.66 15.58 -28.02
C THR A 347 4.92 15.49 -26.69
N PHE A 348 4.24 16.55 -26.31
CA PHE A 348 3.25 16.52 -25.23
C PHE A 348 1.84 16.72 -25.80
N LYS A 349 0.95 15.72 -25.66
CA LYS A 349 -0.44 15.88 -26.14
C LYS A 349 -1.30 16.70 -25.20
N GLY A 350 -1.09 16.64 -23.88
CA GLY A 350 -1.74 17.56 -22.95
C GLY A 350 -1.23 17.46 -21.52
N TYR A 351 -1.34 18.57 -20.80
CA TYR A 351 -0.90 18.69 -19.42
C TYR A 351 -1.88 19.53 -18.58
N GLY A 352 -1.89 19.28 -17.27
CA GLY A 352 -2.72 19.96 -16.28
C GLY A 352 -2.30 21.41 -16.01
N VAL A 353 -3.13 22.09 -15.23
CA VAL A 353 -2.90 23.46 -14.75
C VAL A 353 -1.82 23.44 -13.65
N ASN A 354 -1.06 24.53 -13.50
CA ASN A 354 -0.09 24.72 -12.40
C ASN A 354 1.16 23.81 -12.41
N ASN A 355 1.51 23.25 -13.56
CA ASN A 355 2.73 22.47 -13.75
C ASN A 355 3.95 23.38 -14.01
N THR A 356 5.04 23.21 -13.26
CA THR A 356 6.30 23.93 -13.52
C THR A 356 7.30 23.04 -14.26
N PHE A 357 7.59 23.34 -15.52
CA PHE A 357 8.72 22.75 -16.25
C PHE A 357 9.96 23.61 -16.01
N LYS A 358 10.94 23.10 -15.25
CA LYS A 358 12.12 23.89 -14.84
C LYS A 358 13.32 23.68 -15.75
N ASP A 359 13.59 22.44 -16.16
CA ASP A 359 14.78 22.09 -16.95
C ASP A 359 14.41 21.37 -18.26
N TYR A 360 14.62 22.01 -19.41
CA TYR A 360 14.33 21.39 -20.71
C TYR A 360 15.24 21.91 -21.83
N ASP A 361 15.44 21.10 -22.89
CA ASP A 361 16.03 21.59 -24.14
C ASP A 361 15.07 22.58 -24.82
N LYS A 362 15.50 23.47 -25.70
CA LYS A 362 14.61 24.40 -26.42
C LYS A 362 14.31 23.95 -27.86
N LYS A 363 15.01 22.93 -28.36
CA LYS A 363 14.88 22.39 -29.71
C LYS A 363 14.11 21.07 -29.68
N GLY A 364 13.47 20.68 -30.79
CA GLY A 364 12.83 19.37 -30.92
C GLY A 364 11.52 19.16 -30.14
N ILE A 365 10.97 20.21 -29.51
CA ILE A 365 9.82 20.08 -28.59
C ILE A 365 8.56 20.68 -29.17
N SER A 366 7.46 19.94 -29.05
CA SER A 366 6.13 20.37 -29.47
C SER A 366 5.07 20.08 -28.38
N PHE A 367 4.20 21.07 -28.16
CA PHE A 367 3.04 20.94 -27.26
C PHE A 367 1.77 21.04 -28.11
N ALA A 368 0.97 19.97 -28.14
CA ALA A 368 -0.23 19.94 -28.98
C ALA A 368 -1.43 20.66 -28.35
N LYS A 369 -1.56 20.62 -27.02
CA LYS A 369 -2.69 21.22 -26.30
C LYS A 369 -2.29 21.66 -24.89
N TYR A 370 -2.70 22.87 -24.52
CA TYR A 370 -2.64 23.38 -23.16
C TYR A 370 -4.05 23.56 -22.60
N THR A 371 -4.25 23.19 -21.34
CA THR A 371 -5.50 23.44 -20.61
C THR A 371 -5.26 24.67 -19.72
N ASN A 372 -5.85 25.83 -20.08
CA ASN A 372 -5.69 27.08 -19.33
C ASN A 372 -6.82 27.22 -18.29
N ALA A 373 -6.49 27.62 -17.07
CA ALA A 373 -7.42 27.89 -15.96
C ALA A 373 -8.58 28.82 -16.34
N SER A 374 -8.38 29.68 -17.35
CA SER A 374 -9.39 30.64 -17.84
C SER A 374 -10.44 30.05 -18.80
N SER A 375 -10.36 28.76 -19.14
CA SER A 375 -11.21 28.13 -20.17
C SER A 375 -12.19 27.07 -19.67
N THR A 376 -12.40 26.96 -18.35
CA THR A 376 -13.43 26.11 -17.75
C THR A 376 -14.79 26.81 -17.69
N ASN A 377 -15.31 27.19 -18.86
CA ASN A 377 -16.73 27.46 -19.06
C ASN A 377 -17.35 26.36 -19.93
N SER A 378 -17.45 25.14 -19.38
CA SER A 378 -18.51 24.17 -19.71
C SER A 378 -18.23 22.81 -19.05
N VAL A 379 -18.54 22.67 -17.76
CA VAL A 379 -19.30 21.51 -17.31
C VAL A 379 -20.51 22.08 -16.58
N SER A 380 -21.59 22.23 -17.33
CA SER A 380 -22.91 22.43 -16.79
C SER A 380 -23.33 21.16 -16.02
N ASP A 381 -23.10 21.14 -14.72
CA ASP A 381 -24.20 20.92 -13.79
C ASP A 381 -23.87 21.51 -12.41
N SER A 382 -24.83 22.24 -11.88
CA SER A 382 -24.68 23.12 -10.74
C SER A 382 -24.84 22.33 -9.45
N GLY A 383 -23.76 22.24 -8.67
CA GLY A 383 -23.83 21.57 -7.38
C GLY A 383 -22.61 21.72 -6.50
N SER A 384 -22.09 22.95 -6.29
CA SER A 384 -21.27 23.33 -5.11
C SER A 384 -20.45 22.20 -4.47
N LEU A 385 -19.41 21.69 -5.14
CA LEU A 385 -18.62 20.53 -4.69
C LEU A 385 -17.49 20.86 -3.70
N VAL A 386 -17.56 21.98 -2.99
CA VAL A 386 -16.67 22.28 -1.84
C VAL A 386 -16.91 21.30 -0.67
N LYS A 387 -17.85 20.35 -0.77
CA LYS A 387 -18.35 19.54 0.35
C LYS A 387 -18.06 18.03 0.28
N LYS A 388 -16.94 17.57 -0.27
CA LYS A 388 -16.60 16.12 -0.24
C LYS A 388 -15.15 15.77 0.11
N TRP A 389 -14.47 16.62 0.87
CA TRP A 389 -13.08 16.41 1.32
C TRP A 389 -12.95 15.52 2.56
N VAL A 390 -14.06 15.29 3.24
CA VAL A 390 -14.15 14.44 4.42
C VAL A 390 -15.26 13.45 4.12
N GLN A 391 -14.96 12.14 4.23
CA GLN A 391 -15.98 11.11 4.12
C GLN A 391 -17.14 11.49 5.06
N PRO A 392 -18.37 11.64 4.55
CA PRO A 392 -19.51 12.02 5.39
C PRO A 392 -19.59 11.11 6.62
N GLY A 393 -19.60 11.72 7.81
CA GLY A 393 -19.64 11.00 9.09
C GLY A 393 -18.29 10.77 9.77
N LYS A 394 -17.15 11.04 9.13
CA LYS A 394 -15.82 10.92 9.77
C LYS A 394 -15.67 11.85 10.99
N PHE A 395 -16.31 13.02 10.95
CA PHE A 395 -16.44 13.92 12.10
C PHE A 395 -17.90 14.25 12.32
N PHE A 396 -18.28 14.43 13.58
CA PHE A 396 -19.55 15.02 13.97
C PHE A 396 -19.31 16.10 15.02
N ARG A 397 -20.25 17.04 15.12
CA ARG A 397 -20.23 18.02 16.22
C ARG A 397 -21.06 17.46 17.36
N GLU A 398 -20.57 17.59 18.59
CA GLU A 398 -21.27 17.11 19.80
C GLU A 398 -22.74 17.58 19.85
N LYS A 399 -23.01 18.85 19.47
CA LYS A 399 -24.38 19.40 19.40
C LYS A 399 -25.36 18.65 18.48
N MET A 400 -24.87 17.79 17.60
CA MET A 400 -25.67 16.95 16.70
C MET A 400 -26.11 15.63 17.36
N LEU A 401 -25.53 15.26 18.52
CA LEU A 401 -25.92 14.08 19.30
C LEU A 401 -27.23 14.33 20.06
N LYS A 402 -28.32 14.48 19.30
CA LYS A 402 -29.67 14.66 19.84
C LYS A 402 -30.61 13.64 19.22
N GLN A 403 -31.56 13.17 20.02
CA GLN A 403 -32.58 12.22 19.55
C GLN A 403 -33.31 12.79 18.31
N GLY A 404 -33.44 11.97 17.27
CA GLY A 404 -34.09 12.35 16.01
C GLY A 404 -33.16 12.97 14.96
N VAL A 405 -31.90 13.26 15.28
CA VAL A 405 -30.92 13.76 14.29
C VAL A 405 -30.32 12.59 13.50
N VAL A 406 -30.49 12.61 12.18
CA VAL A 406 -29.84 11.66 11.27
C VAL A 406 -28.44 12.16 10.93
N MET A 407 -27.42 11.35 11.21
CA MET A 407 -26.04 11.66 10.88
C MET A 407 -25.51 10.69 9.82
N PRO A 408 -24.76 11.18 8.82
CA PRO A 408 -24.01 10.28 7.95
C PRO A 408 -23.00 9.50 8.80
N MET A 409 -22.84 8.21 8.53
CA MET A 409 -21.89 7.33 9.22
C MET A 409 -20.93 6.78 8.16
N PRO A 410 -19.60 6.85 8.37
CA PRO A 410 -18.66 6.27 7.44
C PRO A 410 -18.76 4.74 7.50
N ASP A 411 -18.25 4.05 6.49
CA ASP A 411 -18.09 2.60 6.55
C ASP A 411 -17.10 2.25 7.67
N ILE A 412 -17.63 1.85 8.84
CA ILE A 412 -16.85 1.45 10.01
C ILE A 412 -16.59 -0.07 10.06
N LYS A 413 -16.90 -0.80 8.98
CA LYS A 413 -16.54 -2.22 8.90
C LYS A 413 -15.03 -2.32 8.96
N ASP A 414 -14.54 -3.11 9.92
CA ASP A 414 -13.11 -3.36 10.04
C ASP A 414 -12.67 -4.27 8.90
N LYS A 415 -12.10 -3.68 7.86
CA LYS A 415 -11.57 -4.39 6.70
C LYS A 415 -10.17 -4.92 6.91
N LEU A 416 -9.50 -4.60 8.02
CA LEU A 416 -8.15 -5.06 8.36
C LEU A 416 -8.19 -6.43 9.06
N PRO A 417 -7.06 -7.18 9.14
CA PRO A 417 -7.03 -8.49 9.77
C PRO A 417 -7.53 -8.41 11.20
N GLN A 418 -8.16 -9.50 11.66
CA GLN A 418 -8.71 -9.54 13.01
C GLN A 418 -7.61 -9.23 14.02
N ARG A 419 -7.83 -8.15 14.78
CA ARG A 419 -6.94 -7.72 15.85
C ARG A 419 -7.74 -7.23 17.05
N SER A 420 -7.21 -7.47 18.24
CA SER A 420 -7.88 -7.12 19.49
C SER A 420 -7.14 -6.03 20.25
N PHE A 421 -7.86 -5.26 21.06
CA PHE A 421 -7.25 -4.40 22.05
C PHE A 421 -6.44 -5.22 23.05
N LEU A 422 -5.31 -4.69 23.49
CA LEU A 422 -4.60 -5.22 24.64
C LEU A 422 -5.25 -4.72 25.93
N PRO A 423 -5.31 -5.54 26.99
CA PRO A 423 -5.73 -5.05 28.30
C PRO A 423 -4.76 -3.99 28.80
N ARG A 424 -5.29 -2.99 29.52
CA ARG A 424 -4.49 -1.92 30.13
C ARG A 424 -3.29 -2.45 30.95
N THR A 425 -3.45 -3.62 31.58
CA THR A 425 -2.41 -4.29 32.38
C THR A 425 -1.18 -4.72 31.59
N ILE A 426 -1.30 -4.97 30.28
CA ILE A 426 -0.17 -5.28 29.39
C ILE A 426 0.27 -4.01 28.67
N LEU A 427 -0.67 -3.26 28.09
CA LEU A 427 -0.38 -2.07 27.29
C LEU A 427 0.51 -1.06 28.00
N THR A 428 0.21 -0.76 29.28
CA THR A 428 0.97 0.21 30.10
C THR A 428 2.43 -0.17 30.33
N LYS A 429 2.83 -1.40 30.02
CA LYS A 429 4.19 -1.91 30.15
C LYS A 429 4.92 -1.97 28.80
N LEU A 430 4.24 -1.66 27.69
CA LEU A 430 4.83 -1.60 26.36
C LEU A 430 5.38 -0.20 26.08
N PRO A 431 6.48 -0.09 25.32
CA PRO A 431 7.06 1.20 24.91
C PRO A 431 6.26 1.84 23.75
N PHE A 432 4.95 2.03 23.92
CA PHE A 432 4.06 2.59 22.90
C PHE A 432 4.13 4.12 22.87
N ALA A 433 5.16 4.67 22.21
CA ALA A 433 5.33 6.10 21.96
C ALA A 433 6.29 6.33 20.79
N SER A 434 6.15 7.42 20.03
CA SER A 434 7.10 7.75 18.94
C SER A 434 8.54 7.90 19.44
N SER A 435 8.73 8.42 20.66
CA SER A 435 10.05 8.56 21.28
C SER A 435 10.72 7.23 21.66
N LYS A 436 9.95 6.13 21.69
CA LYS A 436 10.43 4.78 22.03
C LYS A 436 10.26 3.78 20.88
N LEU A 437 10.16 4.28 19.65
CA LEU A 437 9.96 3.46 18.46
C LEU A 437 10.97 2.30 18.35
N ASN A 438 12.25 2.55 18.63
CA ASN A 438 13.28 1.50 18.56
C ASN A 438 13.05 0.38 19.58
N GLU A 439 12.65 0.71 20.81
CA GLU A 439 12.30 -0.29 21.84
C GLU A 439 11.09 -1.10 21.40
N LEU A 440 10.07 -0.44 20.83
CA LEU A 440 8.86 -1.08 20.31
C LEU A 440 9.18 -2.06 19.18
N LYS A 441 10.04 -1.66 18.24
CA LYS A 441 10.52 -2.52 17.15
C LYS A 441 11.26 -3.74 17.67
N GLN A 442 12.08 -3.60 18.71
CA GLN A 442 12.76 -4.74 19.35
C GLN A 442 11.77 -5.70 20.01
N VAL A 443 10.74 -5.19 20.69
CA VAL A 443 9.70 -6.03 21.33
C VAL A 443 8.95 -6.87 20.29
N PHE A 444 8.58 -6.26 19.17
CA PHE A 444 7.80 -6.90 18.10
C PHE A 444 8.66 -7.48 16.97
N LYS A 445 9.99 -7.51 17.12
CA LYS A 445 10.96 -7.98 16.12
C LYS A 445 10.74 -7.40 14.72
N VAL A 446 10.49 -6.09 14.67
CA VAL A 446 10.17 -5.38 13.43
C VAL A 446 11.44 -5.00 12.70
N SER A 447 11.60 -5.47 11.47
CA SER A 447 12.73 -5.10 10.61
C SER A 447 12.61 -3.65 10.15
N ASP A 448 13.75 -2.96 10.05
CA ASP A 448 13.81 -1.58 9.55
C ASP A 448 13.23 -1.45 8.14
N ASN A 449 12.44 -0.40 7.94
CA ASN A 449 11.72 -0.11 6.71
C ASN A 449 10.68 -1.17 6.30
N SER A 450 10.40 -2.22 7.08
CA SER A 450 9.31 -3.17 6.77
C SER A 450 7.94 -2.48 6.74
N SER A 451 6.90 -3.14 6.20
CA SER A 451 5.53 -2.61 6.30
C SER A 451 5.11 -2.42 7.75
N MET A 452 5.49 -3.34 8.65
CA MET A 452 5.16 -3.26 10.06
C MET A 452 5.84 -2.05 10.71
N ASP A 453 7.08 -1.73 10.31
CA ASP A 453 7.78 -0.54 10.76
C ASP A 453 6.99 0.72 10.39
N LYS A 454 6.59 0.83 9.13
CA LYS A 454 5.77 1.96 8.64
C LYS A 454 4.41 2.01 9.31
N MET A 455 3.69 0.88 9.43
CA MET A 455 2.41 0.81 10.11
C MET A 455 2.50 1.28 11.56
N ILE A 456 3.57 0.92 12.27
CA ILE A 456 3.80 1.38 13.64
C ILE A 456 4.09 2.89 13.64
N VAL A 457 4.96 3.36 12.75
CA VAL A 457 5.31 4.79 12.63
C VAL A 457 4.08 5.63 12.31
N ASP A 458 3.31 5.26 11.30
CA ASP A 458 2.10 5.97 10.87
C ASP A 458 1.03 5.93 11.96
N SER A 459 0.84 4.76 12.60
CA SER A 459 -0.10 4.63 13.71
C SER A 459 0.28 5.54 14.87
N LEU A 460 1.55 5.58 15.28
CA LEU A 460 2.03 6.46 16.36
C LEU A 460 1.93 7.93 15.96
N SER A 461 2.34 8.28 14.74
CA SER A 461 2.25 9.62 14.18
C SER A 461 0.80 10.12 14.19
N GLU A 462 -0.15 9.33 13.69
CA GLU A 462 -1.56 9.70 13.73
C GLU A 462 -2.12 9.70 15.16
N CYS A 463 -1.72 8.77 16.03
CA CYS A 463 -2.21 8.73 17.41
C CYS A 463 -1.77 9.98 18.19
N GLU A 464 -0.51 10.41 18.01
CA GLU A 464 0.14 11.50 18.73
C GLU A 464 0.02 12.86 18.02
N ARG A 465 -0.47 12.90 16.78
CA ARG A 465 -0.71 14.15 16.04
C ARG A 465 -1.57 15.10 16.87
N ALA A 466 -1.13 16.36 16.93
CA ALA A 466 -1.87 17.43 17.59
C ALA A 466 -3.35 17.47 17.10
N PRO A 467 -4.32 17.64 18.02
CA PRO A 467 -5.72 17.78 17.63
C PRO A 467 -5.92 18.96 16.68
N SER A 468 -6.78 18.78 15.69
CA SER A 468 -7.20 19.87 14.81
C SER A 468 -7.99 20.92 15.60
N MET A 469 -8.13 22.15 15.06
CA MET A 469 -8.90 23.19 15.73
C MET A 469 -10.35 22.74 15.99
N GLY A 470 -10.72 22.62 17.27
CA GLY A 470 -12.04 22.15 17.71
C GLY A 470 -12.21 20.63 17.77
N GLU A 471 -11.16 19.85 17.52
CA GLU A 471 -11.14 18.39 17.70
C GLU A 471 -10.71 18.04 19.15
N THR A 472 -11.44 17.13 19.79
CA THR A 472 -10.97 16.47 21.02
C THR A 472 -10.42 15.11 20.64
N LYS A 473 -9.12 14.90 20.87
CA LYS A 473 -8.42 13.68 20.48
C LYS A 473 -7.61 13.12 21.65
N ARG A 474 -7.60 11.80 21.77
CA ARG A 474 -6.75 11.06 22.69
C ARG A 474 -6.29 9.77 22.01
N CYS A 475 -5.00 9.48 22.13
CA CYS A 475 -4.46 8.19 21.75
C CYS A 475 -4.92 7.13 22.77
N VAL A 476 -5.72 6.16 22.33
CA VAL A 476 -6.26 5.07 23.17
C VAL A 476 -5.74 3.73 22.67
N GLY A 477 -5.05 2.98 23.52
CA GLY A 477 -4.49 1.67 23.16
C GLY A 477 -5.20 0.48 23.81
N SER A 478 -6.13 0.73 24.74
CA SER A 478 -6.93 -0.29 25.40
C SER A 478 -8.41 0.07 25.32
N LEU A 479 -9.27 -0.94 25.44
CA LEU A 479 -10.70 -0.72 25.40
C LEU A 479 -11.18 0.02 26.66
N GLU A 480 -10.52 -0.19 27.79
CA GLU A 480 -10.72 0.58 29.01
C GLU A 480 -10.43 2.08 28.80
N ASP A 481 -9.32 2.42 28.14
CA ASP A 481 -8.98 3.82 27.84
C ASP A 481 -9.95 4.45 26.85
N MET A 482 -10.51 3.64 25.93
CA MET A 482 -11.56 4.09 25.01
C MET A 482 -12.86 4.41 25.75
N ILE A 483 -13.25 3.59 26.73
CA ILE A 483 -14.43 3.86 27.60
C ILE A 483 -14.20 5.15 28.41
N ASP A 484 -13.01 5.33 28.98
CA ASP A 484 -12.66 6.53 29.74
C ASP A 484 -12.68 7.78 28.85
N PHE A 485 -12.16 7.69 27.64
CA PHE A 485 -12.20 8.79 26.69
C PHE A 485 -13.65 9.13 26.29
N ALA A 486 -14.43 8.13 25.88
CA ALA A 486 -15.82 8.34 25.47
C ALA A 486 -16.67 8.96 26.59
N THR A 487 -16.53 8.45 27.83
CA THR A 487 -17.26 9.00 28.98
C THR A 487 -16.78 10.39 29.40
N SER A 488 -15.50 10.73 29.18
CA SER A 488 -14.99 12.09 29.43
C SER A 488 -15.55 13.15 28.47
N VAL A 489 -15.94 12.75 27.26
CA VAL A 489 -16.46 13.65 26.22
C VAL A 489 -17.99 13.66 26.18
N LEU A 490 -18.61 12.48 26.27
CA LEU A 490 -20.06 12.29 26.07
C LEU A 490 -20.84 12.05 27.36
N GLY A 491 -20.13 11.95 28.48
CA GLY A 491 -20.70 11.61 29.79
C GLY A 491 -20.98 10.13 29.98
N HIS A 492 -21.46 9.78 31.17
CA HIS A 492 -21.67 8.39 31.60
C HIS A 492 -22.93 7.73 31.01
N ASN A 493 -23.66 8.39 30.12
CA ASN A 493 -24.88 7.88 29.50
C ASN A 493 -24.68 7.46 28.03
N VAL A 494 -23.43 7.39 27.56
CA VAL A 494 -23.07 6.96 26.19
C VAL A 494 -23.35 5.46 25.97
N THR A 495 -23.68 5.08 24.74
CA THR A 495 -23.86 3.68 24.31
C THR A 495 -23.01 3.34 23.11
#